data_AF-A0A8I2C2F7-F1
#
_entry.id   AF-A0A8I2C2F7-F1
#
_cell.length_a   1.000
_cell.length_b   1.000
_cell.length_c   1.000
_cell.angle_alpha   90.00
_cell.angle_beta   90.00
_cell.angle_gamma   90.00
#
_symmetry.space_group_name_H-M   'P 1'
#
loop_
_entity.id
_entity.type
_entity.pdbx_description
1 polymer ?
#
loop_
_entity_poly.entity_id
_entity_poly.type
_entity_poly.pdbx_seq_one_letter_code
_entity_poly.pdbx_strand_id
1 'polypeptide(L)'
;MTAKRIIERSLERFDLYPSRLLGDSGDGSAEMLAWLVYEHGIEPHVTVFDKSARTGGIFSRDDFTYDHAGDIYRCPGGKFLTTTERW
;
A
#
# COMPACT_ATOMS: atom_id res chain seq x y z
N MET A 1 -12.11 -7.68 -4.50
CA MET A 1 -10.84 -8.21 -5.08
C MET A 1 -11.02 -9.68 -5.45
N THR A 2 -10.47 -10.13 -6.58
CA THR A 2 -10.73 -11.47 -7.15
C THR A 2 -10.18 -12.60 -6.27
N ALA A 3 -8.97 -12.44 -5.70
CA ALA A 3 -8.36 -13.49 -4.86
C ALA A 3 -9.14 -13.79 -3.56
N LYS A 4 -9.72 -12.78 -2.90
CA LYS A 4 -10.55 -12.95 -1.69
C LYS A 4 -11.73 -13.88 -1.96
N ARG A 5 -12.42 -13.65 -3.07
CA ARG A 5 -13.55 -14.47 -3.50
C ARG A 5 -13.16 -15.90 -3.84
N ILE A 6 -11.94 -16.12 -4.36
CA ILE A 6 -11.44 -17.47 -4.64
C ILE A 6 -11.14 -18.19 -3.32
N ILE A 7 -10.53 -17.53 -2.35
CA ILE A 7 -10.23 -18.10 -1.02
C ILE A 7 -11.52 -18.51 -0.29
N GLU A 8 -12.49 -17.59 -0.22
CA GLU A 8 -13.79 -17.87 0.42
C GLU A 8 -14.49 -19.07 -0.22
N ARG A 9 -14.53 -19.11 -1.56
CA ARG A 9 -15.14 -20.24 -2.28
C ARG A 9 -14.38 -21.55 -2.13
N SER A 10 -13.05 -21.51 -2.04
CA SER A 10 -12.23 -22.70 -1.83
C SER A 10 -12.50 -23.33 -0.48
N LEU A 11 -12.68 -22.51 0.55
CA LEU A 11 -13.09 -22.97 1.87
C LEU A 11 -14.50 -23.56 1.82
N GLU A 12 -15.48 -22.82 1.28
CA GLU A 12 -16.88 -23.25 1.24
C GLU A 12 -17.11 -24.55 0.45
N ARG A 13 -16.39 -24.74 -0.67
CA ARG A 13 -16.65 -25.84 -1.61
C ARG A 13 -15.75 -27.03 -1.43
N PHE A 14 -14.54 -26.82 -0.91
CA PHE A 14 -13.51 -27.84 -0.88
C PHE A 14 -12.86 -28.01 0.50
N ASP A 15 -13.26 -27.22 1.49
CA ASP A 15 -12.62 -27.17 2.82
C ASP A 15 -11.11 -26.88 2.72
N LEU A 16 -10.73 -26.08 1.71
CA LEU A 16 -9.34 -25.72 1.45
C LEU A 16 -9.08 -24.29 1.90
N TYR A 17 -8.09 -24.16 2.79
CA TYR A 17 -7.63 -22.87 3.29
C TYR A 17 -6.11 -22.74 3.14
N PRO A 18 -5.63 -21.81 2.30
CA PRO A 18 -4.20 -21.72 2.00
C PRO A 18 -3.42 -21.05 3.12
N SER A 19 -2.24 -21.55 3.45
CA SER A 19 -1.30 -20.86 4.35
C SER A 19 -0.48 -19.78 3.62
N ARG A 20 -0.38 -19.87 2.28
CA ARG A 20 0.41 -18.98 1.41
C ARG A 20 -0.36 -18.68 0.13
N LEU A 21 -0.28 -17.45 -0.36
CA LEU A 21 -0.94 -17.02 -1.60
C LEU A 21 0.05 -16.38 -2.56
N LEU A 22 0.24 -17.00 -3.73
CA LEU A 22 0.96 -16.41 -4.87
C LEU A 22 -0.05 -15.67 -5.76
N GLY A 23 0.22 -14.42 -6.12
CA GLY A 23 -0.66 -13.63 -6.98
C GLY A 23 0.10 -12.59 -7.80
N ASP A 24 -0.58 -12.00 -8.77
CA ASP A 24 -0.05 -10.85 -9.49
C ASP A 24 -0.26 -9.56 -8.68
N SER A 25 0.59 -8.59 -8.94
CA SER A 25 0.62 -7.25 -8.37
C SER A 25 -0.72 -6.49 -8.38
N GLY A 26 -1.63 -6.80 -9.31
CA GLY A 26 -3.00 -6.27 -9.32
C GLY A 26 -3.85 -6.72 -8.13
N ASP A 27 -3.49 -7.83 -7.47
CA ASP A 27 -4.14 -8.35 -6.26
C ASP A 27 -3.47 -7.86 -4.96
N GLY A 28 -2.40 -7.06 -5.06
CA GLY A 28 -1.56 -6.63 -3.92
C GLY A 28 -1.92 -5.28 -3.30
N SER A 29 -3.19 -4.86 -3.31
CA SER A 29 -3.57 -3.62 -2.62
C SER A 29 -3.28 -3.69 -1.11
N ALA A 30 -2.98 -2.56 -0.48
CA ALA A 30 -2.67 -2.53 0.97
C ALA A 30 -3.81 -3.12 1.83
N GLU A 31 -5.06 -2.84 1.47
CA GLU A 31 -6.24 -3.43 2.11
C GLU A 31 -6.29 -4.96 1.95
N MET A 32 -5.98 -5.47 0.76
CA MET A 32 -5.95 -6.91 0.52
C MET A 32 -4.84 -7.60 1.30
N LEU A 33 -3.65 -6.99 1.34
CA LEU A 33 -2.52 -7.49 2.12
C LEU A 33 -2.84 -7.53 3.61
N ALA A 34 -3.48 -6.48 4.13
CA ALA A 34 -3.91 -6.43 5.53
C ALA A 34 -4.94 -7.53 5.84
N TRP A 35 -5.93 -7.70 4.96
CA TRP A 35 -6.93 -8.76 5.08
C TRP A 35 -6.29 -10.15 5.07
N LEU A 36 -5.35 -10.43 4.16
CA LEU A 36 -4.64 -11.72 4.11
C LEU A 36 -3.82 -11.99 5.38
N VAL A 37 -3.00 -11.03 5.80
CA VAL A 37 -2.03 -11.23 6.89
C VAL A 37 -2.68 -11.16 8.25
N TYR A 38 -3.40 -10.07 8.54
CA TYR A 38 -3.85 -9.77 9.90
C TYR A 38 -5.18 -10.43 10.24
N GLU A 39 -6.10 -10.51 9.27
CA GLU A 39 -7.42 -11.11 9.53
C GLU A 39 -7.41 -12.63 9.31
N HIS A 40 -6.52 -13.12 8.43
CA HIS A 40 -6.60 -14.49 7.92
C HIS A 40 -5.31 -15.31 8.05
N GLY A 41 -4.19 -14.69 8.45
CA GLY A 41 -2.92 -15.40 8.67
C GLY A 41 -2.33 -16.07 7.42
N ILE A 42 -2.73 -15.61 6.22
CA ILE A 42 -2.26 -16.10 4.93
C ILE A 42 -1.03 -15.29 4.53
N GLU A 43 0.10 -15.97 4.30
CA GLU A 43 1.34 -15.32 3.88
C GLU A 43 1.29 -14.93 2.39
N PRO A 44 1.32 -13.62 2.06
CA PRO A 44 1.20 -13.16 0.69
C PRO A 44 2.57 -13.17 -0.01
N HIS A 45 2.66 -13.94 -1.09
CA HIS A 45 3.76 -13.89 -2.07
C HIS A 45 3.28 -13.13 -3.31
N VAL A 46 3.02 -11.83 -3.18
CA VAL A 46 2.61 -10.95 -4.27
C VAL A 46 3.68 -9.89 -4.50
N THR A 47 3.91 -9.54 -5.75
CA THR A 47 4.79 -8.41 -6.10
C THR A 47 4.08 -7.11 -5.77
N VAL A 48 4.59 -6.37 -4.78
CA VAL A 48 4.06 -5.05 -4.46
C VAL A 48 4.76 -4.02 -5.33
N PHE A 49 4.01 -3.25 -6.12
CA PHE A 49 4.58 -2.13 -6.85
C PHE A 49 5.04 -1.07 -5.87
N ASP A 50 6.36 -0.92 -5.74
CA ASP A 50 6.92 0.21 -5.03
C ASP A 50 6.70 1.49 -5.85
N LYS A 51 5.85 2.37 -5.34
CA LYS A 51 5.60 3.70 -5.89
C LYS A 51 6.28 4.78 -5.05
N SER A 52 7.29 4.45 -4.25
CA SER A 52 8.11 5.42 -3.53
C SER A 52 8.85 6.33 -4.53
N ALA A 53 9.52 5.74 -5.51
CA ALA A 53 10.09 6.41 -6.66
C ALA A 53 9.01 6.71 -7.70
N ARG A 54 8.66 7.99 -7.87
CA ARG A 54 7.68 8.43 -8.86
C ARG A 54 8.38 8.80 -10.16
N THR A 55 7.90 8.29 -11.28
CA THR A 55 8.29 8.72 -12.63
C THR A 55 7.28 9.74 -13.18
N GLY A 56 7.72 10.58 -14.12
CA GLY A 56 6.83 11.51 -14.83
C GLY A 56 6.69 12.90 -14.21
N GLY A 57 7.71 13.39 -13.49
CA GLY A 57 7.72 14.78 -12.98
C GLY A 57 6.89 15.03 -11.72
N ILE A 58 6.49 13.96 -11.02
CA ILE A 58 5.82 14.02 -9.72
C ILE A 58 6.89 13.93 -8.63
N PHE A 59 6.89 14.88 -7.68
CA PHE A 59 7.77 14.82 -6.52
C PHE A 59 7.38 13.68 -5.58
N SER A 60 8.35 12.86 -5.21
CA SER A 60 8.25 11.88 -4.14
C SER A 60 8.29 12.58 -2.77
N ARG A 61 7.99 11.86 -1.69
CA ARG A 61 8.08 12.41 -0.33
C ARG A 61 9.51 12.84 0.02
N ASP A 62 10.50 12.08 -0.42
CA ASP A 62 11.91 12.29 -0.07
C ASP A 62 12.51 13.50 -0.81
N ASP A 63 11.82 14.00 -1.84
CA ASP A 63 12.17 15.25 -2.51
C ASP A 63 11.85 16.50 -1.67
N PHE A 64 11.08 16.37 -0.59
CA PHE A 64 10.72 17.48 0.28
C PHE A 64 11.72 17.64 1.42
N THR A 65 12.10 18.88 1.71
CA THR A 65 12.89 19.23 2.90
C THR A 65 11.99 19.85 3.95
N TYR A 66 12.05 19.33 5.18
CA TYR A 66 11.32 19.91 6.31
C TYR A 66 12.14 21.04 6.95
N ASP A 67 11.52 22.20 7.10
CA ASP A 67 12.06 23.34 7.84
C ASP A 67 11.42 23.39 9.23
N HIS A 68 12.20 22.96 10.22
CA HIS A 68 11.78 22.92 11.63
C HIS A 68 11.44 24.30 12.20
N ALA A 69 12.08 25.37 11.72
CA ALA A 69 11.86 26.70 12.27
C ALA A 69 10.50 27.27 11.85
N GLY A 70 10.05 26.91 10.65
CA GLY A 70 8.77 27.36 10.10
C GLY A 70 7.64 26.36 10.22
N ASP A 71 7.91 25.12 10.66
CA ASP A 71 6.98 23.98 10.61
C ASP A 71 6.37 23.78 9.20
N ILE A 72 7.23 23.84 8.17
CA ILE A 72 6.82 23.73 6.77
C ILE A 72 7.65 22.71 6.00
N TYR A 73 7.02 22.08 5.00
CA TYR A 73 7.74 21.31 3.98
C TYR A 73 8.00 22.17 2.75
N ARG A 74 9.23 22.12 2.24
CA ARG A 74 9.65 22.77 0.99
C ARG A 74 9.75 21.73 -0.12
N CYS A 75 9.03 21.93 -1.23
CA CYS A 75 9.14 21.07 -2.41
C CYS A 75 10.26 21.56 -3.35
N PRO A 76 10.81 20.71 -4.24
CA PRO A 76 11.82 21.13 -5.22
C PRO A 76 11.32 22.20 -6.19
N GLY A 77 10.01 22.28 -6.40
CA GLY A 77 9.37 23.33 -7.20
C GLY A 77 9.23 24.68 -6.49
N GLY A 78 9.83 24.84 -5.30
CA GLY A 78 9.86 26.11 -4.55
C GLY A 78 8.55 26.48 -3.84
N LYS A 79 7.58 25.56 -3.77
CA LYS A 79 6.32 25.76 -3.03
C LYS A 79 6.42 25.22 -1.60
N PHE A 80 5.65 25.83 -0.71
CA PHE A 80 5.54 25.41 0.68
C PHE A 80 4.25 24.61 0.90
N LEU A 81 4.35 23.56 1.71
CA LEU A 81 3.20 22.85 2.26
C LEU A 81 3.18 23.08 3.77
N THR A 82 2.03 23.54 4.27
CA THR A 82 1.74 23.68 5.69
C THR A 82 0.80 22.56 6.11
N THR A 83 0.93 22.06 7.32
CA THR A 83 -0.08 21.18 7.89
C THR A 83 -1.37 21.97 8.07
N THR A 84 -2.46 21.57 7.40
CA THR A 84 -3.80 21.97 7.83
C THR A 84 -4.07 21.30 9.16
N GLU A 85 -3.99 22.05 10.27
CA GLU A 85 -4.43 21.54 11.56
C GLU A 85 -5.91 21.13 11.48
N ARG A 86 -6.15 19.82 11.50
CA ARG A 86 -7.42 19.20 11.91
C ARG A 86 -7.12 17.84 12.54
N TRP A 87 -7.10 17.82 13.87
CA TRP A 87 -7.51 16.67 14.66
C TRP A 87 -8.88 16.97 15.23
#